data_AF-A0A1Y1YEI5-F1
#
_entry.id   AF-A0A1Y1YEI5-F1
#
_cell.length_a   1.000
_cell.length_b   1.000
_cell.length_c   1.000
_cell.angle_alpha   90.00
_cell.angle_beta   90.00
_cell.angle_gamma   90.00
#
_symmetry.space_group_name_H-M   'P 1'
#
loop_
_entity.id
_entity.type
_entity.pdbx_description
1 polymer ?
#
loop_
_entity_poly.entity_id
_entity_poly.type
_entity_poly.pdbx_seq_one_letter_code
_entity_poly.pdbx_strand_id
1 'polypeptide(L)'
;DVRVPVCPLCGKPVPVNKGENPNQRMDEHIRKGCADPGTTTDRSPAYRNVCSYQACKAKVLVSTKCPSCRKQYCLKHRFEADHKC
;
A
#
# COMPACT_ATOMS: atom_id res chain seq x y z
N ASP A 1 9.36 31.11 -8.22
CA ASP A 1 8.20 30.42 -7.64
C ASP A 1 7.47 29.67 -8.75
N VAL A 2 7.66 28.35 -8.87
CA VAL A 2 6.99 27.54 -9.90
C VAL A 2 5.83 26.82 -9.22
N ARG A 3 4.61 27.31 -9.43
CA ARG A 3 3.41 26.68 -8.89
C ARG A 3 2.98 25.56 -9.82
N VAL A 4 3.13 24.34 -9.35
CA VAL A 4 2.76 23.14 -10.11
C VAL A 4 1.26 22.87 -9.89
N PRO A 5 0.47 22.69 -10.95
CA PRO A 5 -0.94 22.35 -10.82
C PRO A 5 -1.10 20.97 -10.18
N VAL A 6 -2.01 20.86 -9.21
CA VAL A 6 -2.36 19.60 -8.57
C VAL A 6 -3.54 18.98 -9.30
N CYS A 7 -3.46 17.68 -9.57
CA CYS A 7 -4.57 16.96 -10.17
C CYS A 7 -5.75 16.85 -9.19
N PRO A 8 -6.97 17.28 -9.57
CA PRO A 8 -8.15 17.06 -8.72
C PRO A 8 -8.57 15.58 -8.67
N LEU A 9 -8.12 14.74 -9.61
CA LEU A 9 -8.48 13.31 -9.64
C LEU A 9 -7.52 12.43 -8.82
N CYS A 10 -6.23 12.76 -8.78
CA CYS A 10 -5.23 11.96 -8.08
C CYS A 10 -4.46 12.68 -6.97
N GLY A 11 -4.70 13.99 -6.77
CA GLY A 11 -4.03 14.78 -5.74
C GLY A 11 -2.51 14.96 -5.93
N LYS A 12 -1.93 14.45 -7.03
CA LYS A 12 -0.49 14.54 -7.31
C LYS A 12 -0.18 15.83 -8.06
N PRO A 13 0.96 16.50 -7.76
CA PRO A 13 1.43 17.63 -8.55
C PRO A 13 1.83 17.12 -9.94
N VAL A 14 1.22 17.68 -10.98
CA VAL A 14 1.49 17.30 -12.37
C VAL A 14 2.59 18.21 -12.90
N PRO A 15 3.82 17.70 -13.14
CA PRO A 15 4.90 18.52 -13.67
C PRO A 15 4.54 18.99 -15.08
N VAL A 16 4.50 20.31 -15.23
CA VAL A 16 4.30 21.04 -16.50
C VAL A 16 5.65 21.57 -16.96
N ASN A 17 6.03 21.31 -18.21
CA ASN A 17 7.26 21.88 -18.76
C ASN A 17 7.07 23.37 -19.07
N LYS A 18 8.17 24.12 -19.07
CA LYS A 18 8.17 25.56 -19.34
C LYS A 18 7.81 25.80 -20.82
N GLY A 19 6.57 26.23 -21.07
CA GLY A 19 6.02 26.45 -22.41
C GLY A 19 4.83 25.53 -22.76
N GLU A 20 4.53 24.52 -21.93
CA GLU A 20 3.32 23.71 -22.09
C GLU A 20 2.14 24.31 -21.32
N ASN A 21 0.94 24.19 -21.90
CA ASN A 21 -0.28 24.62 -21.23
C ASN A 21 -0.65 23.65 -20.10
N PRO A 22 -0.81 24.14 -18.85
CA PRO A 22 -1.20 23.32 -17.71
C PRO A 22 -2.45 22.47 -17.96
N ASN A 23 -3.45 23.05 -18.61
CA ASN A 23 -4.70 22.36 -18.93
C ASN A 23 -4.50 21.20 -19.90
N GLN A 24 -3.67 21.37 -20.94
CA GLN A 24 -3.39 20.31 -21.90
C GLN A 24 -2.59 19.17 -21.26
N ARG A 25 -1.63 19.51 -20.39
CA ARG A 25 -0.87 18.53 -19.63
C ARG A 25 -1.74 17.76 -18.63
N MET A 26 -2.69 18.46 -18.00
CA MET A 26 -3.72 17.88 -17.13
C MET A 26 -4.59 16.88 -17.91
N ASP A 27 -5.10 17.30 -19.07
CA ASP A 27 -5.97 16.49 -19.93
C ASP A 27 -5.23 15.25 -20.47
N GLU A 28 -3.97 15.42 -20.89
CA GLU A 28 -3.11 14.32 -21.31
C GLU A 28 -2.84 13.36 -20.14
N HIS A 29 -2.56 13.89 -18.95
CA HIS A 29 -2.36 13.09 -17.74
C HIS A 29 -3.61 12.26 -17.40
N ILE A 30 -4.82 12.82 -17.62
CA ILE A 30 -6.09 12.13 -17.41
C ILE A 30 -6.28 11.03 -18.47
N ARG A 31 -6.05 11.35 -19.76
CA ARG A 31 -6.20 10.41 -20.88
C ARG A 31 -5.19 9.26 -20.89
N LYS A 32 -3.94 9.50 -20.48
CA LYS A 32 -2.87 8.48 -20.45
C LYS A 32 -3.02 7.46 -19.31
N GLY A 33 -4.08 7.56 -18.51
CA GLY A 33 -4.26 6.75 -17.32
C GLY A 33 -3.69 7.49 -16.13
N CYS A 34 -4.47 8.44 -15.61
CA CYS A 34 -4.27 9.04 -14.30
C CYS A 34 -4.08 7.89 -13.30
N ALA A 35 -2.83 7.60 -12.92
CA ALA A 35 -2.52 6.48 -12.06
C ALA A 35 -3.23 6.72 -10.73
N ASP A 36 -4.26 5.90 -10.50
CA ASP A 36 -5.12 5.88 -9.33
C ASP A 36 -4.35 6.34 -8.08
N PRO A 37 -4.88 7.29 -7.31
CA PRO A 37 -4.31 7.68 -6.02
C PRO A 37 -4.54 6.58 -4.97
N GLY A 38 -4.05 5.37 -5.25
CA GLY A 38 -4.03 4.22 -4.35
C GLY A 38 -2.69 3.49 -4.32
N THR A 39 -1.67 3.96 -5.05
CA THR A 39 -0.33 3.30 -5.06
C THR A 39 0.85 4.26 -4.85
N THR A 40 0.60 5.48 -4.40
CA THR A 40 1.66 6.28 -3.78
C THR A 40 1.92 5.76 -2.38
N THR A 41 2.93 4.90 -2.30
CA THR A 41 3.91 4.95 -1.21
C THR A 41 3.40 4.65 0.21
N ASP A 42 2.40 3.78 0.37
CA ASP A 42 2.52 2.75 1.41
C ASP A 42 3.10 1.50 0.75
N ARG A 43 4.36 1.65 0.34
CA ARG A 43 5.28 0.52 0.30
C ARG A 43 5.68 0.18 1.74
N SER A 44 4.75 0.24 2.71
CA SER A 44 4.85 -0.72 3.80
C SER A 44 5.04 -2.04 3.08
N PRO A 45 6.13 -2.76 3.35
CA PRO A 45 6.28 -4.07 2.76
C PRO A 45 4.94 -4.73 3.00
N ALA A 46 4.31 -5.26 1.96
CA ALA A 46 3.26 -6.23 2.09
C ALA A 46 3.84 -7.25 3.07
N TYR A 47 3.58 -7.03 4.35
CA TYR A 47 4.27 -7.68 5.44
C TYR A 47 3.80 -9.08 5.17
N ARG A 48 4.72 -9.93 4.71
CA ARG A 48 4.44 -11.33 4.49
C ARG A 48 4.23 -11.84 5.90
N ASN A 49 3.01 -11.65 6.39
CA ASN A 49 2.47 -12.07 7.65
C ASN A 49 2.30 -13.58 7.48
N VAL A 50 3.44 -14.26 7.42
CA VAL A 50 3.52 -15.70 7.39
C VAL A 50 3.30 -16.12 8.82
N CYS A 51 2.41 -17.09 9.00
CA CYS A 51 2.22 -17.70 10.31
C CYS A 51 3.57 -18.21 10.83
N SER A 52 3.94 -17.84 12.06
CA SER A 52 5.20 -18.29 12.69
C SER A 52 5.18 -19.77 13.09
N TYR A 53 4.07 -20.47 12.84
CA TYR A 53 3.93 -21.89 13.10
C TYR A 53 4.59 -22.71 11.98
N GLN A 54 5.51 -23.61 12.34
CA GLN A 54 6.37 -24.34 11.38
C GLN A 54 5.57 -25.14 10.34
N ALA A 55 4.38 -25.63 10.68
CA ALA A 55 3.50 -26.37 9.77
C ALA A 55 2.54 -25.47 8.96
N CYS A 56 2.56 -24.15 9.17
CA CYS A 56 1.63 -23.22 8.52
C CYS A 56 2.36 -22.18 7.67
N LYS A 57 2.38 -22.37 6.35
CA LYS A 57 2.87 -21.38 5.37
C LYS A 57 1.77 -20.45 4.84
N ALA A 58 0.71 -20.26 5.62
CA ALA A 58 -0.40 -19.39 5.22
C ALA A 58 0.09 -17.93 5.17
N LYS A 59 -0.02 -17.31 3.99
CA LYS A 59 0.13 -15.86 3.82
C LYS A 59 -1.20 -15.22 4.19
N VAL A 60 -1.27 -14.54 5.31
CA VAL A 60 -2.50 -13.86 5.74
C VAL A 60 -2.42 -12.37 5.46
N LEU A 61 -3.51 -11.79 4.99
CA LEU A 61 -3.65 -10.35 4.81
C LEU A 61 -3.66 -9.62 6.16
N VAL A 62 -4.14 -10.29 7.22
CA VAL A 62 -4.20 -9.77 8.59
C VAL A 62 -3.43 -10.73 9.52
N SER A 63 -2.32 -10.27 10.13
CA SER A 63 -1.63 -11.00 11.19
C SER A 63 -2.21 -10.69 12.56
N THR A 64 -2.41 -11.73 13.37
CA THR A 64 -2.68 -11.60 14.81
C THR A 64 -1.41 -11.89 15.59
N LYS A 65 -0.99 -10.98 16.47
CA LYS A 65 0.14 -11.19 17.38
C LYS A 65 -0.34 -11.89 18.65
N CYS A 66 0.32 -12.96 19.05
CA CYS A 66 0.04 -13.63 20.32
C CYS A 66 0.53 -12.76 21.50
N PRO A 67 -0.25 -12.55 22.57
CA PRO A 67 0.17 -11.75 23.72
C PRO A 67 1.31 -12.41 24.52
N SER A 68 1.38 -13.74 24.59
CA SER A 68 2.40 -14.47 25.35
C SER A 68 3.76 -14.51 24.64
N CYS A 69 3.83 -15.00 23.40
CA CYS A 69 5.09 -15.16 22.68
C CYS A 69 5.42 -14.00 21.70
N ARG A 70 4.52 -13.03 21.52
CA ARG A 70 4.65 -11.87 20.61
C ARG A 70 4.93 -12.21 19.14
N LYS A 71 4.77 -13.48 18.75
CA LYS A 71 4.88 -13.96 17.37
C LYS A 71 3.58 -13.74 16.61
N GLN A 72 3.68 -13.63 15.29
CA GLN A 72 2.55 -13.41 14.38
C GLN A 72 2.03 -14.74 13.84
N TYR A 73 0.72 -14.94 13.92
CA TYR A 73 0.03 -16.16 13.48
C TYR A 73 -1.15 -15.83 12.57
N CYS A 74 -1.62 -16.82 11.81
CA CYS A 74 -2.84 -16.72 11.02
C CYS A 74 -4.09 -16.84 11.92
N LEU A 75 -5.27 -16.50 11.38
CA LEU A 75 -6.55 -16.56 12.12
C LEU A 75 -6.88 -17.94 12.71
N LYS A 76 -6.36 -19.02 12.11
CA LYS A 76 -6.46 -20.39 12.66
C LYS A 76 -5.56 -20.54 13.90
N HIS A 77 -4.29 -20.17 13.75
CA HIS A 77 -3.25 -20.27 14.78
C HIS A 77 -3.20 -19.07 15.75
N ARG A 78 -4.25 -18.25 15.84
CA ARG A 78 -4.26 -17.05 16.70
C ARG A 78 -4.26 -17.36 18.20
N PHE A 79 -4.73 -18.56 18.55
CA PHE A 79 -4.86 -19.02 19.92
C PHE A 79 -3.62 -19.78 20.38
N GLU A 80 -3.26 -19.60 21.66
CA GLU A 80 -2.07 -20.20 22.28
C GLU A 80 -2.02 -21.73 22.17
N ALA A 81 -3.17 -22.39 22.23
CA ALA A 81 -3.29 -23.84 22.08
C ALA A 81 -2.96 -24.33 20.66
N ASP A 82 -3.28 -23.54 19.63
CA ASP A 82 -3.17 -23.96 18.23
C ASP A 82 -1.73 -23.83 17.71
N HIS A 83 -0.97 -22.85 18.20
CA HIS A 83 0.43 -22.66 17.82
C HIS A 83 1.45 -23.19 18.82
N LYS A 84 1.01 -23.85 19.90
CA LYS A 84 1.86 -24.30 21.02
C LYS A 84 2.79 -23.16 21.47
N CYS A 85 2.17 -22.10 22.00
CA CYS A 85 2.82 -20.83 22.37
C CYS A 85 4.22 -20.99 22.97
#